data_AF-A0A433VM54-F1
#
_entry.id   AF-A0A433VM54-F1
#
_cell.length_a   1.000
_cell.length_b   1.000
_cell.length_c   1.000
_cell.angle_alpha   90.00
_cell.angle_beta   90.00
_cell.angle_gamma   90.00
#
_symmetry.space_group_name_H-M   'P 1'
#
loop_
_entity.id
_entity.type
_entity.pdbx_description
1 polymer ?
#
loop_
_entity_poly.entity_id
_entity_poly.type
_entity_poly.pdbx_seq_one_letter_code
_entity_poly.pdbx_strand_id
1 'polypeptide(L)'
;MFTEPVDFFVGNSYGKYLWRDTKIPMVRIGYPLFDRHHLHRYATLGYQGGLNLLNWVVNTLLDEMDRNSNITGVTDISFDLIR
;
A
#
# COMPACT_ATOMS: atom_id res chain seq x y z
N MET A 1 -10.14 11.56 -4.79
CA MET A 1 -9.01 10.89 -5.46
C MET A 1 -8.56 11.60 -6.72
N PHE A 2 -9.42 11.82 -7.72
CA PHE A 2 -9.00 12.55 -8.93
C PHE A 2 -8.97 14.07 -8.73
N THR A 3 -9.97 14.61 -8.04
CA THR A 3 -10.09 16.05 -7.74
C THR A 3 -9.32 16.44 -6.49
N GLU A 4 -9.38 15.59 -5.47
CA GLU A 4 -8.64 15.71 -4.22
C GLU A 4 -7.78 14.45 -4.05
N PRO A 5 -6.47 14.51 -4.33
CA PRO A 5 -5.58 13.37 -4.20
C PRO A 5 -5.35 13.03 -2.73
N VAL A 6 -5.18 11.73 -2.45
CA VAL A 6 -4.84 11.19 -1.13
C VAL A 6 -3.56 10.38 -1.27
N ASP A 7 -2.80 10.23 -0.18
CA ASP A 7 -1.51 9.53 -0.21
C ASP A 7 -1.67 8.03 -0.45
N PHE A 8 -2.64 7.41 0.22
CA PHE A 8 -3.01 6.01 0.02
C PHE A 8 -4.47 5.79 0.35
N PHE A 9 -5.01 4.65 -0.03
CA PHE A 9 -6.33 4.23 0.41
C PHE A 9 -6.39 2.77 0.81
N VAL A 10 -7.38 2.46 1.64
CA VAL A 10 -7.63 1.12 2.17
C VAL A 10 -8.86 0.55 1.48
N GLY A 11 -8.77 -0.68 0.97
CA GLY A 11 -9.93 -1.31 0.35
C GLY A 11 -9.76 -2.78 -0.05
N ASN A 12 -10.73 -3.25 -0.83
CA ASN A 12 -10.83 -4.62 -1.35
C ASN A 12 -10.33 -4.74 -2.80
N SER A 13 -10.31 -5.93 -3.39
CA SER A 13 -9.70 -6.15 -4.72
C SER A 13 -10.31 -5.30 -5.85
N TYR A 14 -11.52 -4.77 -5.71
CA TYR A 14 -12.10 -3.84 -6.69
C TYR A 14 -11.34 -2.51 -6.75
N GLY A 15 -10.73 -2.10 -5.64
CA GLY A 15 -9.88 -0.91 -5.58
C GLY A 15 -8.68 -0.95 -6.53
N LYS A 16 -8.29 -2.13 -7.04
CA LYS A 16 -7.21 -2.27 -8.03
C LYS A 16 -7.46 -1.42 -9.29
N TYR A 17 -8.71 -1.26 -9.72
CA TYR A 17 -9.02 -0.44 -10.88
C TYR A 17 -8.78 1.04 -10.60
N LEU A 18 -9.15 1.51 -9.41
CA LEU A 18 -8.86 2.87 -8.97
C LEU A 18 -7.35 3.09 -8.85
N TRP A 19 -6.60 2.15 -8.27
CA TRP A 19 -5.13 2.21 -8.21
C TRP A 19 -4.50 2.37 -9.60
N ARG A 20 -4.99 1.63 -10.60
CA ARG A 20 -4.51 1.74 -11.99
C ARG A 20 -4.78 3.12 -12.57
N ASP A 21 -5.96 3.68 -12.31
CA ASP A 21 -6.41 4.91 -12.97
C ASP A 21 -5.89 6.18 -12.26
N THR A 22 -5.72 6.17 -10.93
CA THR A 22 -5.26 7.32 -10.13
C THR A 22 -3.77 7.27 -9.78
N LYS A 23 -3.13 6.10 -9.91
CA LYS A 23 -1.78 5.80 -9.40
C LYS A 23 -1.61 5.99 -7.89
N ILE A 24 -2.69 6.12 -7.13
CA ILE A 24 -2.64 6.26 -5.67
C ILE A 24 -2.51 4.86 -5.05
N PRO A 25 -1.45 4.56 -4.25
CA PRO A 25 -1.21 3.24 -3.67
C PRO A 25 -2.38 2.73 -2.83
N MET A 26 -2.58 1.41 -2.87
CA MET A 26 -3.69 0.73 -2.22
C MET A 26 -3.21 -0.28 -1.20
N VAL A 27 -3.62 -0.11 0.06
CA VAL A 27 -3.49 -1.10 1.12
C VAL A 27 -4.70 -2.03 1.11
N ARG A 28 -4.45 -3.33 0.95
CA ARG A 28 -5.49 -4.34 0.77
C ARG A 28 -6.00 -4.87 2.11
N ILE A 29 -7.03 -4.24 2.64
CA ILE A 29 -7.70 -4.63 3.89
C ILE A 29 -9.21 -4.57 3.65
N GLY A 30 -9.90 -5.66 3.97
CA GLY A 30 -11.34 -5.77 3.83
C GLY A 30 -11.75 -7.01 3.03
N TYR A 31 -12.94 -6.94 2.42
CA TYR A 31 -13.54 -8.04 1.68
C TYR A 31 -14.23 -7.53 0.41
N PRO A 32 -14.21 -8.26 -0.71
CA PRO A 32 -13.45 -9.49 -0.99
C PRO A 32 -12.01 -9.24 -1.48
N LEU A 33 -11.08 -10.12 -1.11
CA LEU A 33 -9.69 -10.10 -1.57
C LEU A 33 -9.42 -11.29 -2.50
N PHE A 34 -9.56 -11.08 -3.81
CA PHE A 34 -9.38 -12.10 -4.85
C PHE A 34 -7.95 -12.13 -5.42
N ASP A 35 -7.24 -11.00 -5.42
CA ASP A 35 -5.93 -10.86 -6.08
C ASP A 35 -4.73 -11.21 -5.17
N ARG A 36 -5.00 -11.66 -3.93
CA ARG A 36 -4.00 -12.05 -2.94
C ARG A 36 -4.47 -13.27 -2.17
N HIS A 37 -3.56 -14.22 -1.98
CA HIS A 37 -3.85 -15.45 -1.25
C HIS A 37 -3.58 -15.30 0.25
N HIS A 38 -4.32 -16.04 1.06
CA HIS A 38 -4.12 -16.20 2.51
C HIS A 38 -4.26 -14.95 3.40
N LEU A 39 -4.56 -13.77 2.86
CA LEU A 39 -4.80 -12.56 3.66
C LEU A 39 -5.97 -12.69 4.65
N HIS A 40 -6.95 -13.57 4.34
CA HIS A 40 -8.08 -13.85 5.23
C HIS A 40 -7.68 -14.53 6.56
N ARG A 41 -6.47 -15.08 6.67
CA ARG A 41 -6.01 -15.79 7.89
C ARG A 41 -5.50 -14.85 8.97
N TYR A 42 -5.14 -13.63 8.61
CA TYR A 42 -4.57 -12.67 9.53
C TYR A 42 -5.69 -11.92 10.27
N ALA A 43 -5.53 -11.78 11.58
CA ALA A 43 -6.44 -10.99 12.38
C ALA A 43 -6.34 -9.50 11.99
N THR A 44 -7.48 -8.83 11.95
CA THR A 44 -7.61 -7.37 11.79
C THR A 44 -8.09 -6.68 13.07
N LEU A 45 -8.55 -7.46 14.06
CA LEU A 45 -9.08 -6.96 15.34
C LEU A 45 -8.11 -7.24 16.49
N GLY A 46 -8.23 -6.43 17.55
CA GLY A 46 -7.38 -6.52 18.75
C GLY A 46 -5.95 -6.02 18.52
N TYR A 47 -5.09 -6.16 19.52
CA TYR A 47 -3.69 -5.69 19.44
C TYR A 47 -2.90 -6.39 18.33
N GLN A 48 -3.12 -7.70 18.16
CA GLN A 48 -2.49 -8.45 17.08
C GLN A 48 -2.97 -7.97 15.70
N GLY A 49 -4.25 -7.63 15.56
CA GLY A 49 -4.77 -7.04 14.34
C GLY A 49 -4.23 -5.65 14.06
N GLY A 50 -4.14 -4.80 15.08
CA GLY A 50 -3.51 -3.48 14.98
C GLY A 50 -2.06 -3.56 14.49
N LEU A 51 -1.29 -4.51 15.01
CA LEU A 51 0.09 -4.73 14.56
C LEU A 51 0.17 -5.19 13.09
N ASN A 52 -0.73 -6.08 12.67
CA ASN A 52 -0.80 -6.51 11.26
C ASN A 52 -1.16 -5.35 10.33
N LEU A 53 -2.16 -4.54 10.73
CA LEU A 53 -2.58 -3.36 9.97
C LEU A 53 -1.44 -2.35 9.84
N LEU A 54 -0.74 -2.05 10.94
CA LEU A 54 0.43 -1.17 10.95
C LEU A 54 1.50 -1.67 9.97
N ASN A 55 1.87 -2.95 10.07
CA ASN A 55 2.88 -3.55 9.20
C ASN A 55 2.50 -3.45 7.71
N TRP A 56 1.24 -3.72 7.35
CA TRP A 56 0.82 -3.63 5.95
C TRP A 56 0.80 -2.19 5.43
N VAL A 57 0.39 -1.22 6.25
CA VAL A 57 0.38 0.19 5.85
C VAL A 57 1.81 0.71 5.66
N VAL A 58 2.69 0.50 6.63
CA VAL A 58 4.08 0.99 6.59
C VAL A 58 4.83 0.38 5.41
N ASN A 59 4.77 -0.94 5.22
CA ASN A 59 5.45 -1.59 4.11
C ASN A 59 4.93 -1.11 2.75
N THR A 60 3.61 -0.90 2.61
CA THR A 60 3.05 -0.37 1.34
C THR A 60 3.56 1.04 1.04
N LEU A 61 3.73 1.86 2.08
CA LEU A 61 4.23 3.22 1.92
C LEU A 61 5.72 3.23 1.55
N LEU A 62 6.54 2.40 2.21
CA LEU A 62 7.96 2.24 1.87
C LEU A 62 8.14 1.72 0.43
N ASP A 63 7.36 0.72 0.02
CA ASP A 63 7.37 0.19 -1.35
C ASP A 63 7.00 1.25 -2.40
N GLU A 64 6.15 2.22 -2.06
CA GLU A 64 5.78 3.31 -2.96
C GLU A 64 6.88 4.40 -3.01
N MET A 65 7.45 4.74 -1.86
CA MET A 65 8.57 5.67 -1.80
C MET A 65 9.78 5.14 -2.58
N ASP A 66 10.09 3.85 -2.48
CA ASP A 66 11.17 3.21 -3.24
C ASP A 66 10.86 3.18 -4.73
N ARG A 67 9.60 2.92 -5.12
CA ARG A 67 9.18 3.03 -6.53
C ARG A 67 9.35 4.43 -7.09
N ASN A 68 9.16 5.46 -6.28
CA ASN A 68 9.35 6.85 -6.68
C ASN A 68 10.83 7.26 -6.75
N SER A 69 11.73 6.63 -5.98
CA SER A 69 13.16 6.93 -5.98
C SER A 69 14.01 6.05 -6.90
N ASN A 70 13.48 4.98 -7.50
CA ASN A 70 14.22 3.98 -8.29
C ASN A 70 14.78 4.44 -9.67
N ILE A 71 14.70 5.72 -10.05
CA ILE A 71 15.23 6.21 -11.34
C ILE A 71 16.68 6.69 -11.17
N THR A 72 17.62 5.92 -11.72
CA THR A 72 19.06 6.21 -11.70
C THR A 72 19.37 7.58 -12.30
N GLY A 73 20.13 8.39 -11.56
CA GLY A 73 20.58 9.71 -12.01
C GLY A 73 19.54 10.84 -11.96
N VAL A 74 18.30 10.56 -11.54
CA VAL A 74 17.25 11.59 -11.38
C VAL A 74 16.72 11.61 -9.94
N THR A 75 16.28 10.47 -9.41
CA THR A 75 15.58 10.37 -8.11
C THR A 75 16.32 9.49 -7.09
N ASP A 76 17.33 8.76 -7.54
CA ASP A 76 18.12 7.77 -6.78
C ASP A 76 18.92 8.35 -5.61
N ILE A 77 18.99 9.68 -5.51
CA ILE A 77 19.62 10.39 -4.37
C ILE A 77 18.90 10.05 -3.04
N SER A 78 17.62 9.70 -3.11
CA SER A 78 16.75 9.38 -1.97
C SER A 78 16.42 7.89 -1.84
N PHE A 79 17.17 7.04 -2.54
CA PHE A 79 17.05 5.59 -2.44
C PHE A 79 17.94 5.07 -1.30
N ASP A 80 17.51 5.33 -0.07
CA ASP A 80 18.27 5.00 1.14
C ASP A 80 18.21 3.51 1.49
N LEU A 81 19.33 2.97 2.01
CA LEU A 81 19.41 1.59 2.49
C LEU A 81 18.69 1.40 3.84
N ILE A 82 18.59 2.45 4.65
CA ILE A 82 17.94 2.44 5.98
C ILE A 82 16.90 3.55 5.99
N ARG A 83 15.68 3.23 6.45
CA ARG A 83 14.57 4.16 6.63
C ARG A 83 13.92 4.04 7.99
#